data_AF-A0A660ZAI8-F1
#
_entry.id   AF-A0A660ZAI8-F1
#
_cell.length_a   1.000
_cell.length_b   1.000
_cell.length_c   1.000
_cell.angle_alpha   90.00
_cell.angle_beta   90.00
_cell.angle_gamma   90.00
#
_symmetry.space_group_name_H-M   'P 1'
#
loop_
_entity.id
_entity.type
_entity.pdbx_description
1 polymer ?
#
loop_
_entity_poly.entity_id
_entity_poly.type
_entity_poly.pdbx_seq_one_letter_code
_entity_poly.pdbx_strand_id
1 'polypeptide(L)'
;EIISKSFRNIPLKYIVWFLSRTAMVDFRLLREIIESHKNQLASQSLRDEPIGYIGEFLFWVSKIDEEIVLEVIEKNKDEISESFEKASINEVKEFLSWINLIRTNLAKKVTESLKSNLYKAISKLFESDSINGIGWFLSAIGEVNAEMALEIVEMHKSDMSKLIEDASINELSEFLSGIKLVSLPVLQKMLEIHKDKIVSKSFNEAPVMYIGRFLLSIAESGDIGPKIIETHREEIISKSFEKISLRDAGWYICGILAIDFKVALKVIEKHRERISNLLKESSLKDIEWLLSSIGGVNIKFKSIFVRKFKDIIIEKFGSVEAMPKELAEVVRNCPQKSPSSPAASC
;
A
#
# COMPACT_ATOMS: atom_id res chain seq x y z
N GLU A 1 12.28 -22.87 37.12
CA GLU A 1 11.46 -24.09 36.94
C GLU A 1 11.12 -24.40 35.47
N ILE A 2 10.72 -23.42 34.64
CA ILE A 2 10.44 -23.68 33.21
C ILE A 2 11.71 -24.00 32.41
N ILE A 3 12.84 -23.33 32.69
CA ILE A 3 14.14 -23.66 32.08
C ILE A 3 14.55 -25.13 32.36
N SER A 4 14.12 -25.71 33.48
CA SER A 4 14.41 -27.13 33.78
C SER A 4 13.43 -28.12 33.13
N LYS A 5 12.35 -27.67 32.48
CA LYS A 5 11.36 -28.53 31.80
C LYS A 5 11.66 -28.61 30.31
N SER A 6 11.40 -29.76 29.71
CA SER A 6 11.60 -29.99 28.27
C SER A 6 10.44 -29.43 27.45
N PHE A 7 10.75 -28.81 26.31
CA PHE A 7 9.77 -28.34 25.33
C PHE A 7 9.29 -29.42 24.36
N ARG A 8 9.97 -30.57 24.30
CA ARG A 8 9.81 -31.59 23.25
C ARG A 8 8.38 -32.09 23.04
N ASN A 9 7.55 -32.09 24.09
CA ASN A 9 6.18 -32.61 24.04
C ASN A 9 5.12 -31.51 24.28
N ILE A 10 5.52 -30.23 24.21
CA ILE A 10 4.60 -29.11 24.39
C ILE A 10 4.07 -28.71 23.01
N PRO A 11 2.74 -28.59 22.83
CA PRO A 11 2.16 -28.08 21.57
C PRO A 11 2.72 -26.70 21.20
N LEU A 12 2.93 -26.45 19.90
CA LEU A 12 3.65 -25.27 19.43
C LEU A 12 2.97 -23.97 19.89
N LYS A 13 1.64 -23.91 19.84
CA LYS A 13 0.87 -22.75 20.30
C LYS A 13 1.19 -22.30 21.73
N TYR A 14 1.50 -23.24 22.64
CA TYR A 14 1.84 -22.90 24.03
C TYR A 14 3.29 -22.45 24.14
N ILE A 15 4.19 -23.02 23.34
CA ILE A 15 5.59 -22.55 23.22
C ILE A 15 5.57 -21.10 22.72
N VAL A 16 4.87 -20.84 21.62
CA VAL A 16 4.73 -19.51 21.01
C VAL A 16 4.16 -18.50 22.00
N TRP A 17 3.03 -18.82 22.66
CA TRP A 17 2.43 -17.96 23.69
C TRP A 17 3.41 -17.68 24.84
N PHE A 18 4.16 -18.69 25.28
CA PHE A 18 5.14 -18.54 26.35
C PHE A 18 6.32 -17.66 25.95
N LEU A 19 6.87 -17.87 24.75
CA LEU A 19 7.98 -17.06 24.22
C LEU A 19 7.55 -15.61 24.04
N SER A 20 6.37 -15.37 23.46
CA SER A 20 5.85 -14.01 23.24
C SER A 20 5.63 -13.26 24.55
N ARG A 21 5.02 -13.91 25.56
CA ARG A 21 4.83 -13.30 26.89
C ARG A 21 6.14 -13.04 27.60
N THR A 22 7.09 -13.95 27.51
CA THR A 22 8.43 -13.74 28.06
C THR A 22 9.10 -12.55 27.38
N ALA A 23 9.05 -12.46 26.06
CA ALA A 23 9.65 -11.37 25.30
C ALA A 23 9.11 -9.98 25.72
N MET A 24 7.81 -9.90 26.00
CA MET A 24 7.15 -8.66 26.45
C MET A 24 7.55 -8.25 27.87
N VAL A 25 7.87 -9.21 28.73
CA VAL A 25 8.19 -8.96 30.15
C VAL A 25 9.69 -8.77 30.35
N ASP A 26 10.49 -9.70 29.83
CA ASP A 26 11.95 -9.71 29.96
C ASP A 26 12.62 -10.40 28.76
N PHE A 27 13.17 -9.58 27.87
CA PHE A 27 13.86 -10.05 26.68
C PHE A 27 15.19 -10.78 27.00
N ARG A 28 15.81 -10.53 28.16
CA ARG A 28 17.02 -11.28 28.58
C ARG A 28 16.64 -12.69 28.99
N LEU A 29 15.55 -12.84 29.73
CA LEU A 29 15.02 -14.15 30.10
C LEU A 29 14.63 -14.96 28.85
N LEU A 30 14.01 -14.32 27.85
CA LEU A 30 13.72 -14.97 26.56
C LEU A 30 14.99 -15.56 25.92
N ARG A 31 16.07 -14.78 25.91
CA ARG A 31 17.37 -15.22 25.37
C ARG A 31 17.89 -16.44 26.12
N GLU A 32 17.92 -16.39 27.45
CA GLU A 32 18.39 -17.51 28.28
C GLU A 32 17.57 -18.79 28.03
N ILE A 33 16.25 -18.67 27.86
CA ILE A 33 15.36 -19.79 27.53
C ILE A 33 15.70 -20.36 26.15
N ILE A 34 15.82 -19.53 25.12
CA ILE A 34 16.11 -20.01 23.75
C ILE A 34 17.49 -20.66 23.69
N GLU A 35 18.51 -20.06 24.30
CA GLU A 35 19.86 -20.60 24.34
C GLU A 35 19.92 -21.94 25.08
N SER A 36 19.21 -22.06 26.22
CA SER A 36 19.15 -23.30 27.00
C SER A 36 18.41 -24.44 26.29
N HIS A 37 17.50 -24.11 25.37
CA HIS A 37 16.60 -25.08 24.71
C HIS A 37 16.82 -25.18 23.20
N LYS A 38 17.90 -24.60 22.66
CA LYS A 38 18.21 -24.52 21.21
C LYS A 38 17.96 -25.84 20.47
N ASN A 39 18.57 -26.93 20.94
CA ASN A 39 18.44 -28.24 20.29
C ASN A 39 17.02 -28.81 20.33
N GLN A 40 16.26 -28.52 21.39
CA GLN A 40 14.87 -28.97 21.53
C GLN A 40 13.97 -28.16 20.60
N LEU A 41 14.16 -26.83 20.56
CA LEU A 41 13.43 -25.92 19.67
C LEU A 41 13.69 -26.26 18.20
N ALA A 42 14.95 -26.52 17.82
CA ALA A 42 15.34 -26.93 16.47
C ALA A 42 14.71 -28.27 16.03
N SER A 43 14.40 -29.14 17.00
CA SER A 43 13.83 -30.47 16.77
C SER A 43 12.37 -30.56 17.20
N GLN A 44 11.72 -29.42 17.39
CA GLN A 44 10.30 -29.35 17.73
C GLN A 44 9.49 -29.84 16.53
N SER A 45 8.64 -30.84 16.74
CA SER A 45 7.72 -31.27 15.67
C SER A 45 6.73 -30.14 15.39
N LEU A 46 6.51 -29.89 14.10
CA LEU A 46 5.59 -28.91 13.55
C LEU A 46 4.39 -29.59 12.88
N ARG A 47 4.29 -30.91 12.98
CA ARG A 47 3.20 -31.70 12.40
C ARG A 47 1.85 -31.22 12.92
N ASP A 48 0.93 -31.05 11.99
CA ASP A 48 -0.45 -30.60 12.24
C ASP A 48 -0.57 -29.22 12.90
N GLU A 49 0.51 -28.44 12.98
CA GLU A 49 0.48 -27.09 13.49
C GLU A 49 0.08 -26.10 12.37
N PRO A 50 -0.85 -25.16 12.64
CA PRO A 50 -1.20 -24.10 11.71
C PRO A 50 0.04 -23.32 11.25
N ILE A 51 0.14 -23.05 9.94
CA ILE A 51 1.31 -22.37 9.38
C ILE A 51 1.52 -20.96 9.98
N GLY A 52 0.44 -20.28 10.39
CA GLY A 52 0.53 -19.02 11.12
C GLY A 52 1.31 -19.13 12.43
N TYR A 53 1.09 -20.18 13.23
CA TYR A 53 1.85 -20.42 14.47
C TYR A 53 3.30 -20.80 14.20
N ILE A 54 3.58 -21.51 13.11
CA ILE A 54 4.94 -21.78 12.68
C ILE A 54 5.64 -20.45 12.37
N GLY A 55 4.99 -19.53 11.66
CA GLY A 55 5.53 -18.20 11.37
C GLY A 55 5.86 -17.41 12.65
N GLU A 56 4.91 -17.36 13.60
CA GLU A 56 5.10 -16.67 14.88
C GLU A 56 6.25 -17.30 15.70
N PHE A 57 6.34 -18.64 15.70
CA PHE A 57 7.43 -19.36 16.35
C PHE A 57 8.79 -18.96 15.77
N LEU A 58 8.94 -19.01 14.45
CA LEU A 58 10.19 -18.63 13.77
C LEU A 58 10.54 -17.17 14.04
N PHE A 59 9.54 -16.29 14.09
CA PHE A 59 9.73 -14.88 14.44
C PHE A 59 10.35 -14.72 15.82
N TRP A 60 9.77 -15.32 16.87
CA TRP A 60 10.30 -15.17 18.23
C TRP A 60 11.69 -15.78 18.39
N VAL A 61 11.94 -16.94 17.77
CA VAL A 61 13.27 -17.56 17.79
C VAL A 61 14.30 -16.68 17.07
N SER A 62 13.93 -16.08 15.93
CA SER A 62 14.83 -15.21 15.14
C SER A 62 15.32 -13.98 15.90
N LYS A 63 14.59 -13.55 16.94
CA LYS A 63 14.99 -12.40 17.77
C LYS A 63 16.23 -12.69 18.60
N ILE A 64 16.54 -13.97 18.82
CA ILE A 64 17.68 -14.43 19.60
C ILE A 64 18.74 -15.08 18.71
N ASP A 65 18.37 -16.06 17.89
CA ASP A 65 19.32 -16.87 17.12
C ASP A 65 18.73 -17.29 15.77
N GLU A 66 19.29 -16.71 14.70
CA GLU A 66 18.88 -16.96 13.31
C GLU A 66 19.27 -18.36 12.81
N GLU A 67 20.32 -18.97 13.37
CA GLU A 67 20.75 -20.31 12.95
C GLU A 67 19.72 -21.36 13.35
N ILE A 68 19.08 -21.19 14.51
CA ILE A 68 17.99 -22.06 14.96
C ILE A 68 16.84 -22.01 13.97
N VAL A 69 16.47 -20.84 13.46
CA VAL A 69 15.38 -20.70 12.49
C VAL A 69 15.66 -21.51 11.23
N LEU A 70 16.87 -21.42 10.70
CA LEU A 70 17.27 -22.19 9.52
C LEU A 70 17.32 -23.69 9.82
N GLU A 71 17.80 -24.09 11.00
CA GLU A 71 17.82 -25.49 11.43
C GLU A 71 16.41 -26.07 11.60
N VAL A 72 15.46 -25.31 12.17
CA VAL A 72 14.04 -25.68 12.29
C VAL A 72 13.46 -25.93 10.90
N ILE A 73 13.67 -25.01 9.95
CA ILE A 73 13.13 -25.12 8.59
C ILE A 73 13.70 -26.35 7.89
N GLU A 74 15.01 -26.57 7.98
CA GLU A 74 15.67 -27.70 7.31
C GLU A 74 15.20 -29.04 7.89
N LYS A 75 15.14 -29.17 9.22
CA LYS A 75 14.73 -30.41 9.88
C LYS A 75 13.25 -30.74 9.72
N ASN A 76 12.40 -29.73 9.58
CA ASN A 76 10.95 -29.89 9.55
C ASN A 76 10.35 -29.50 8.19
N LYS A 77 11.14 -29.52 7.12
CA LYS A 77 10.71 -29.08 5.78
C LYS A 77 9.45 -29.80 5.30
N ASP A 78 9.36 -31.11 5.50
CA ASP A 78 8.21 -31.91 5.10
C ASP A 78 6.96 -31.58 5.94
N GLU A 79 7.11 -31.39 7.25
CA GLU A 79 5.99 -31.03 8.15
C GLU A 79 5.47 -29.61 7.86
N ILE A 80 6.38 -28.66 7.60
CA ILE A 80 6.02 -27.31 7.13
C ILE A 80 5.30 -27.40 5.78
N SER A 81 5.80 -28.23 4.88
CA SER A 81 5.19 -28.42 3.56
C SER A 81 3.76 -28.96 3.66
N GLU A 82 3.54 -29.99 4.47
CA GLU A 82 2.20 -30.53 4.74
C GLU A 82 1.29 -29.48 5.36
N SER A 83 1.81 -28.66 6.28
CA SER A 83 1.06 -27.57 6.91
C SER A 83 0.64 -26.52 5.89
N PHE A 84 1.50 -26.15 4.94
CA PHE A 84 1.14 -25.27 3.81
C PHE A 84 0.04 -25.87 2.91
N GLU A 85 0.04 -27.18 2.69
CA GLU A 85 -0.96 -27.82 1.83
C GLU A 85 -2.37 -27.77 2.44
N LYS A 86 -2.46 -27.83 3.77
CA LYS A 86 -3.71 -27.73 4.54
C LYS A 86 -4.10 -26.28 4.88
N ALA A 87 -3.14 -25.35 4.85
CA ALA A 87 -3.36 -23.98 5.29
C ALA A 87 -4.39 -23.24 4.45
N SER A 88 -5.23 -22.48 5.14
CA SER A 88 -6.03 -21.43 4.53
C SER A 88 -5.13 -20.28 4.07
N ILE A 89 -5.67 -19.49 3.16
CA ILE A 89 -5.05 -18.26 2.68
C ILE A 89 -4.65 -17.34 3.83
N ASN A 90 -5.55 -17.14 4.80
CA ASN A 90 -5.29 -16.22 5.92
C ASN A 90 -4.14 -16.72 6.79
N GLU A 91 -3.99 -18.02 7.00
CA GLU A 91 -2.85 -18.55 7.76
C GLU A 91 -1.53 -18.37 7.01
N VAL A 92 -1.53 -18.53 5.68
CA VAL A 92 -0.33 -18.22 4.86
C VAL A 92 0.00 -16.73 4.93
N LYS A 93 -1.01 -15.86 4.92
CA LYS A 93 -0.86 -14.42 5.10
C LYS A 93 -0.25 -14.09 6.47
N GLU A 94 -0.77 -14.69 7.54
CA GLU A 94 -0.21 -14.55 8.89
C GLU A 94 1.25 -15.04 8.96
N PHE A 95 1.56 -16.20 8.37
CA PHE A 95 2.93 -16.70 8.29
C PHE A 95 3.87 -15.67 7.66
N LEU A 96 3.53 -15.14 6.48
CA LEU A 96 4.35 -14.15 5.78
C LEU A 96 4.51 -12.85 6.58
N SER A 97 3.46 -12.43 7.28
CA SER A 97 3.53 -11.25 8.16
C SER A 97 4.58 -11.44 9.26
N TRP A 98 4.62 -12.61 9.88
CA TRP A 98 5.64 -12.93 10.88
C TRP A 98 7.05 -13.01 10.30
N ILE A 99 7.20 -13.65 9.14
CA ILE A 99 8.48 -13.72 8.43
C ILE A 99 8.98 -12.33 8.04
N ASN A 100 8.09 -11.41 7.63
CA ASN A 100 8.48 -10.05 7.29
C ASN A 100 9.04 -9.26 8.49
N LEU A 101 8.69 -9.64 9.72
CA LEU A 101 9.19 -8.99 10.94
C LEU A 101 10.56 -9.53 11.41
N ILE A 102 11.15 -10.51 10.72
CA ILE A 102 12.51 -11.01 10.98
C ILE A 102 13.55 -10.21 10.17
N ARG A 103 14.85 -10.42 10.39
CA ARG A 103 15.88 -9.71 9.62
C ARG A 103 15.75 -10.05 8.13
N THR A 104 15.83 -9.04 7.25
CA THR A 104 15.59 -9.18 5.79
C THR A 104 16.36 -10.33 5.15
N ASN A 105 17.65 -10.52 5.48
CA ASN A 105 18.44 -11.61 4.92
C ASN A 105 17.96 -12.99 5.35
N LEU A 106 17.50 -13.13 6.59
CA LEU A 106 16.90 -14.37 7.09
C LEU A 106 15.54 -14.59 6.44
N ALA A 107 14.70 -13.56 6.37
CA ALA A 107 13.39 -13.60 5.69
C ALA A 107 13.52 -14.12 4.25
N LYS A 108 14.50 -13.58 3.50
CA LYS A 108 14.81 -14.05 2.14
C LYS A 108 15.20 -15.54 2.13
N LYS A 109 16.09 -15.98 3.03
CA LYS A 109 16.46 -17.41 3.13
C LYS A 109 15.28 -18.31 3.46
N VAL A 110 14.42 -17.89 4.40
CA VAL A 110 13.22 -18.65 4.78
C VAL A 110 12.28 -18.79 3.57
N THR A 111 11.98 -17.70 2.88
CA THR A 111 11.10 -17.74 1.70
C THR A 111 11.71 -18.56 0.57
N GLU A 112 13.02 -18.48 0.31
CA GLU A 112 13.69 -19.33 -0.70
C GLU A 112 13.63 -20.82 -0.35
N SER A 113 13.87 -21.19 0.91
CA SER A 113 13.75 -22.59 1.35
C SER A 113 12.33 -23.15 1.19
N LEU A 114 11.32 -22.28 1.24
CA LEU A 114 9.89 -22.61 1.15
C LEU A 114 9.26 -22.23 -0.20
N LYS A 115 10.08 -21.91 -1.20
CA LYS A 115 9.65 -21.37 -2.50
C LYS A 115 8.57 -22.23 -3.18
N SER A 116 8.76 -23.55 -3.24
CA SER A 116 7.79 -24.47 -3.85
C SER A 116 6.44 -24.50 -3.11
N ASN A 117 6.46 -24.37 -1.78
CA ASN A 117 5.25 -24.32 -0.95
C ASN A 117 4.48 -23.03 -1.17
N LEU A 118 5.19 -21.90 -1.23
CA LEU A 118 4.60 -20.60 -1.54
C LEU A 118 4.00 -20.58 -2.95
N TYR A 119 4.64 -21.22 -3.93
CA TYR A 119 4.13 -21.35 -5.31
C TYR A 119 2.85 -22.18 -5.40
N LYS A 120 2.76 -23.27 -4.64
CA LYS A 120 1.51 -24.04 -4.52
C LYS A 120 0.41 -23.22 -3.84
N ALA A 121 0.73 -22.52 -2.76
CA ALA A 121 -0.24 -21.71 -2.02
C ALA A 121 -0.79 -20.56 -2.87
N ILE A 122 0.07 -19.86 -3.62
CA ILE A 122 -0.37 -18.77 -4.50
C ILE A 122 -1.18 -19.27 -5.69
N SER A 123 -0.92 -20.48 -6.20
CA SER A 123 -1.76 -21.06 -7.25
C SER A 123 -3.21 -21.23 -6.78
N LYS A 124 -3.42 -21.74 -5.56
CA LYS A 124 -4.77 -21.84 -4.96
C LYS A 124 -5.43 -20.47 -4.73
N LEU A 125 -4.62 -19.45 -4.42
CA LEU A 125 -5.09 -18.07 -4.26
C LEU A 125 -5.67 -17.51 -5.55
N PHE A 126 -5.00 -17.70 -6.68
CA PHE A 126 -5.49 -17.23 -7.98
C PHE A 126 -6.79 -17.91 -8.42
N GLU A 127 -7.06 -19.12 -7.94
CA GLU A 127 -8.30 -19.84 -8.25
C GLU A 127 -9.52 -19.33 -7.47
N SER A 128 -9.33 -18.66 -6.33
CA SER A 128 -10.41 -18.48 -5.35
C SER A 128 -10.48 -17.13 -4.64
N ASP A 129 -9.41 -16.33 -4.63
CA ASP A 129 -9.37 -15.05 -3.91
C ASP A 129 -9.60 -13.86 -4.86
N SER A 130 -9.98 -12.74 -4.27
CA SER A 130 -10.09 -11.44 -4.93
C SER A 130 -8.72 -10.89 -5.33
N ILE A 131 -8.71 -9.93 -6.25
CA ILE A 131 -7.48 -9.22 -6.63
C ILE A 131 -6.81 -8.57 -5.42
N ASN A 132 -7.58 -8.05 -4.46
CA ASN A 132 -7.06 -7.45 -3.23
C ASN A 132 -6.36 -8.48 -2.34
N GLY A 133 -6.93 -9.68 -2.22
CA GLY A 133 -6.32 -10.78 -1.47
C GLY A 133 -4.98 -11.21 -2.04
N ILE A 134 -4.89 -11.27 -3.38
CA ILE A 134 -3.65 -11.55 -4.10
C ILE A 134 -2.65 -10.39 -3.98
N GLY A 135 -3.11 -9.14 -4.04
CA GLY A 135 -2.27 -7.96 -3.83
C GLY A 135 -1.60 -7.95 -2.49
N TRP A 136 -2.37 -8.24 -1.43
CA TRP A 136 -1.82 -8.37 -0.09
C TRP A 136 -0.73 -9.44 -0.02
N PHE A 137 -0.95 -10.59 -0.66
CA PHE A 137 0.04 -11.67 -0.71
C PHE A 137 1.30 -11.25 -1.46
N LEU A 138 1.16 -10.64 -2.65
CA LEU A 138 2.27 -10.14 -3.45
C LEU A 138 3.06 -9.05 -2.72
N SER A 139 2.38 -8.18 -1.98
CA SER A 139 3.01 -7.21 -1.10
C SER A 139 3.83 -7.93 -0.01
N ALA A 140 3.23 -8.86 0.73
CA ALA A 140 3.94 -9.58 1.80
C ALA A 140 5.18 -10.34 1.30
N ILE A 141 5.09 -11.00 0.14
CA ILE A 141 6.25 -11.62 -0.50
C ILE A 141 7.24 -10.57 -1.01
N GLY A 142 6.76 -9.50 -1.64
CA GLY A 142 7.59 -8.46 -2.23
C GLY A 142 8.47 -7.73 -1.20
N GLU A 143 7.99 -7.59 0.03
CA GLU A 143 8.76 -6.98 1.14
C GLU A 143 9.96 -7.83 1.54
N VAL A 144 9.78 -9.16 1.48
CA VAL A 144 10.78 -10.14 1.89
C VAL A 144 11.71 -10.52 0.73
N ASN A 145 11.13 -10.71 -0.44
CA ASN A 145 11.76 -11.27 -1.63
C ASN A 145 11.05 -10.78 -2.92
N ALA A 146 11.43 -9.57 -3.35
CA ALA A 146 10.90 -8.96 -4.57
C ALA A 146 11.11 -9.81 -5.84
N GLU A 147 12.22 -10.57 -5.93
CA GLU A 147 12.49 -11.47 -7.06
C GLU A 147 11.43 -12.57 -7.14
N MET A 148 11.09 -13.19 -6.00
CA MET A 148 10.02 -14.18 -5.94
C MET A 148 8.66 -13.58 -6.29
N ALA A 149 8.33 -12.38 -5.81
CA ALA A 149 7.08 -11.70 -6.19
C ALA A 149 6.99 -11.45 -7.70
N LEU A 150 8.10 -11.08 -8.35
CA LEU A 150 8.18 -10.92 -9.80
C LEU A 150 7.98 -12.25 -10.55
N GLU A 151 8.60 -13.33 -10.08
CA GLU A 151 8.40 -14.66 -10.64
C GLU A 151 6.92 -15.10 -10.57
N ILE A 152 6.25 -14.84 -9.44
CA ILE A 152 4.82 -15.15 -9.25
C ILE A 152 3.95 -14.36 -10.23
N VAL A 153 4.21 -13.07 -10.39
CA VAL A 153 3.49 -12.21 -11.35
C VAL A 153 3.63 -12.77 -12.77
N GLU A 154 4.82 -13.19 -13.18
CA GLU A 154 5.04 -13.77 -14.52
C GLU A 154 4.35 -15.13 -14.67
N MET A 155 4.43 -15.98 -13.64
CA MET A 155 3.81 -17.32 -13.63
C MET A 155 2.29 -17.25 -13.78
N HIS A 156 1.66 -16.30 -13.10
CA HIS A 156 0.19 -16.16 -13.06
C HIS A 156 -0.34 -15.00 -13.91
N LYS A 157 0.40 -14.57 -14.94
CA LYS A 157 -0.02 -13.45 -15.80
C LYS A 157 -1.41 -13.65 -16.42
N SER A 158 -1.78 -14.87 -16.79
CA SER A 158 -3.09 -15.12 -17.38
C SER A 158 -4.21 -14.97 -16.35
N ASP A 159 -4.01 -15.47 -15.13
CA ASP A 159 -5.01 -15.41 -14.06
C ASP A 159 -5.15 -13.97 -13.55
N MET A 160 -4.01 -13.29 -13.35
CA MET A 160 -3.97 -11.87 -13.02
C MET A 160 -4.67 -11.00 -14.06
N SER A 161 -4.53 -11.33 -15.35
CA SER A 161 -5.22 -10.57 -16.41
C SER A 161 -6.74 -10.65 -16.29
N LYS A 162 -7.28 -11.83 -15.94
CA LYS A 162 -8.73 -12.02 -15.71
C LYS A 162 -9.19 -11.25 -14.48
N LEU A 163 -8.46 -11.36 -13.38
CA LEU A 163 -8.78 -10.63 -12.15
C LEU A 163 -8.74 -9.12 -12.34
N ILE A 164 -7.75 -8.62 -13.09
CA ILE A 164 -7.69 -7.20 -13.45
C ILE A 164 -8.90 -6.83 -14.29
N GLU A 165 -9.30 -7.65 -15.27
CA GLU A 165 -10.47 -7.41 -16.12
C GLU A 165 -11.80 -7.37 -15.35
N ASP A 166 -11.94 -8.19 -14.32
CA ASP A 166 -13.14 -8.26 -13.49
C ASP A 166 -13.16 -7.20 -12.38
N ALA A 167 -11.99 -6.73 -11.93
CA ALA A 167 -11.88 -5.78 -10.82
C ALA A 167 -12.41 -4.38 -11.16
N SER A 168 -13.10 -3.76 -10.21
CA SER A 168 -13.47 -2.35 -10.24
C SER A 168 -12.24 -1.44 -10.09
N ILE A 169 -12.38 -0.16 -10.43
CA ILE A 169 -11.33 0.85 -10.18
C ILE A 169 -10.99 0.99 -8.70
N ASN A 170 -11.97 0.79 -7.81
CA ASN A 170 -11.72 0.79 -6.37
C ASN A 170 -10.75 -0.34 -5.98
N GLU A 171 -11.08 -1.57 -6.35
CA GLU A 171 -10.25 -2.74 -6.05
C GLU A 171 -8.87 -2.61 -6.71
N LEU A 172 -8.79 -2.17 -7.97
CA LEU A 172 -7.51 -1.91 -8.63
C LEU A 172 -6.71 -0.81 -7.93
N SER A 173 -7.35 0.24 -7.43
CA SER A 173 -6.68 1.29 -6.69
C SER A 173 -6.04 0.77 -5.41
N GLU A 174 -6.76 -0.06 -4.66
CA GLU A 174 -6.27 -0.65 -3.41
C GLU A 174 -5.14 -1.65 -3.69
N PHE A 175 -5.37 -2.55 -4.65
CA PHE A 175 -4.39 -3.52 -5.14
C PHE A 175 -3.07 -2.87 -5.55
N LEU A 176 -3.10 -1.92 -6.49
CA LEU A 176 -1.90 -1.26 -7.01
C LEU A 176 -1.21 -0.39 -5.94
N SER A 177 -1.97 0.26 -5.06
CA SER A 177 -1.39 1.02 -3.95
C SER A 177 -0.67 0.09 -2.97
N GLY A 178 -1.27 -1.04 -2.62
CA GLY A 178 -0.68 -2.03 -1.71
C GLY A 178 0.66 -2.55 -2.25
N ILE A 179 0.71 -2.87 -3.55
CA ILE A 179 1.96 -3.33 -4.18
C ILE A 179 2.97 -2.18 -4.26
N LYS A 180 2.56 -0.97 -4.67
CA LYS A 180 3.45 0.20 -4.75
C LYS A 180 4.19 0.47 -3.45
N LEU A 181 3.47 0.43 -2.33
CA LEU A 181 4.02 0.73 -1.00
C LEU A 181 5.16 -0.20 -0.60
N VAL A 182 5.18 -1.41 -1.16
CA VAL A 182 6.11 -2.46 -0.75
C VAL A 182 7.17 -2.73 -1.80
N SER A 183 6.80 -2.73 -3.08
CA SER A 183 7.73 -3.00 -4.18
C SER A 183 7.30 -2.31 -5.48
N LEU A 184 7.90 -1.14 -5.73
CA LEU A 184 7.77 -0.43 -7.00
C LEU A 184 8.20 -1.28 -8.22
N PRO A 185 9.28 -2.09 -8.17
CA PRO A 185 9.64 -2.98 -9.28
C PRO A 185 8.54 -4.01 -9.62
N VAL A 186 7.90 -4.62 -8.61
CA VAL A 186 6.79 -5.57 -8.82
C VAL A 186 5.61 -4.86 -9.47
N LEU A 187 5.24 -3.67 -8.98
CA LEU A 187 4.20 -2.85 -9.59
C LEU A 187 4.53 -2.53 -11.05
N GLN A 188 5.74 -2.05 -11.34
CA GLN A 188 6.15 -1.71 -12.70
C GLN A 188 6.06 -2.91 -13.64
N LYS A 189 6.51 -4.08 -13.19
CA LYS A 189 6.42 -5.31 -13.99
C LYS A 189 4.97 -5.71 -14.25
N MET A 190 4.12 -5.66 -13.22
CA MET A 190 2.69 -5.92 -13.36
C MET A 190 2.03 -4.99 -14.37
N LEU A 191 2.32 -3.69 -14.28
CA LEU A 191 1.76 -2.70 -15.17
C LEU A 191 2.27 -2.86 -16.60
N GLU A 192 3.53 -3.27 -16.79
CA GLU A 192 4.09 -3.63 -18.10
C GLU A 192 3.32 -4.80 -18.74
N ILE A 193 3.11 -5.88 -17.98
CA ILE A 193 2.44 -7.10 -18.48
C ILE A 193 0.96 -6.85 -18.78
N HIS A 194 0.25 -6.10 -17.93
CA HIS A 194 -1.20 -5.93 -17.99
C HIS A 194 -1.64 -4.57 -18.53
N LYS A 195 -0.73 -3.85 -19.17
CA LYS A 195 -0.92 -2.48 -19.64
C LYS A 195 -2.24 -2.25 -20.36
N ASP A 196 -2.53 -3.04 -21.39
CA ASP A 196 -3.69 -2.81 -22.24
C ASP A 196 -5.00 -2.98 -21.47
N LYS A 197 -5.06 -3.95 -20.55
CA LYS A 197 -6.22 -4.21 -19.69
C LYS A 197 -6.43 -3.10 -18.66
N ILE A 198 -5.34 -2.52 -18.15
CA ILE A 198 -5.40 -1.42 -17.18
C ILE A 198 -5.79 -0.11 -17.89
N VAL A 199 -5.23 0.14 -19.07
CA VAL A 199 -5.56 1.32 -19.89
C VAL A 199 -7.00 1.29 -20.35
N SER A 200 -7.57 0.12 -20.65
CA SER A 200 -8.95 0.00 -21.13
C SER A 200 -10.02 0.13 -20.03
N LYS A 201 -9.65 0.23 -18.76
CA LYS A 201 -10.61 0.32 -17.66
C LYS A 201 -11.42 1.61 -17.73
N SER A 202 -12.74 1.47 -17.82
CA SER A 202 -13.64 2.61 -17.75
C SER A 202 -13.68 3.18 -16.33
N PHE A 203 -13.78 4.50 -16.24
CA PHE A 203 -13.95 5.18 -14.95
C PHE A 203 -15.44 5.48 -14.66
N ASN A 204 -16.38 5.08 -15.53
CA ASN A 204 -17.73 5.65 -15.59
C ASN A 204 -18.46 5.57 -14.25
N GLU A 205 -18.37 4.41 -13.61
CA GLU A 205 -19.03 4.09 -12.35
C GLU A 205 -18.13 4.29 -11.13
N ALA A 206 -16.84 4.61 -11.34
CA ALA A 206 -15.86 4.74 -10.27
C ALA A 206 -16.02 6.07 -9.52
N PRO A 207 -16.07 6.06 -8.17
CA PRO A 207 -16.03 7.30 -7.41
C PRO A 207 -14.73 8.08 -7.67
N VAL A 208 -14.87 9.40 -7.73
CA VAL A 208 -13.79 10.37 -8.01
C VAL A 208 -12.53 10.13 -7.16
N MET A 209 -12.70 9.84 -5.86
CA MET A 209 -11.58 9.52 -4.98
C MET A 209 -10.77 8.31 -5.47
N TYR A 210 -11.42 7.21 -5.89
CA TYR A 210 -10.74 5.99 -6.29
C TYR A 210 -10.04 6.12 -7.63
N ILE A 211 -10.59 6.90 -8.56
CA ILE A 211 -9.87 7.25 -9.79
C ILE A 211 -8.59 8.02 -9.45
N GLY A 212 -8.69 9.00 -8.53
CA GLY A 212 -7.54 9.77 -8.07
C GLY A 212 -6.44 8.90 -7.45
N ARG A 213 -6.83 8.02 -6.53
CA ARG A 213 -5.92 7.07 -5.90
C ARG A 213 -5.31 6.12 -6.93
N PHE A 214 -6.10 5.54 -7.83
CA PHE A 214 -5.62 4.68 -8.93
C PHE A 214 -4.56 5.38 -9.79
N LEU A 215 -4.85 6.61 -10.25
CA LEU A 215 -3.90 7.40 -11.06
C LEU A 215 -2.61 7.70 -10.28
N LEU A 216 -2.71 8.01 -8.99
CA LEU A 216 -1.54 8.25 -8.15
C LEU A 216 -0.69 6.97 -7.95
N SER A 217 -1.33 5.80 -7.86
CA SER A 217 -0.64 4.50 -7.77
C SER A 217 0.22 4.22 -9.01
N ILE A 218 -0.17 4.71 -10.19
CA ILE A 218 0.52 4.42 -11.46
C ILE A 218 1.37 5.59 -11.98
N ALA A 219 1.40 6.73 -11.28
CA ALA A 219 2.05 7.95 -11.78
C ALA A 219 3.57 7.79 -12.01
N GLU A 220 4.20 6.86 -11.30
CA GLU A 220 5.65 6.57 -11.39
C GLU A 220 5.97 5.40 -12.34
N SER A 221 4.96 4.89 -13.05
CA SER A 221 5.04 3.64 -13.81
C SER A 221 5.25 3.84 -15.32
N GLY A 222 6.04 4.86 -15.67
CA GLY A 222 6.40 5.16 -17.05
C GLY A 222 5.24 5.75 -17.88
N ASP A 223 4.98 5.18 -19.05
CA ASP A 223 4.05 5.74 -20.05
C ASP A 223 2.58 5.33 -19.85
N ILE A 224 2.28 4.52 -18.82
CA ILE A 224 0.94 3.99 -18.57
C ILE A 224 -0.01 5.08 -18.07
N GLY A 225 0.43 5.89 -17.11
CA GLY A 225 -0.33 7.04 -16.63
C GLY A 225 -0.72 7.98 -17.78
N PRO A 226 0.23 8.48 -18.59
CA PRO A 226 -0.08 9.32 -19.75
C PRO A 226 -1.06 8.69 -20.73
N LYS A 227 -0.93 7.39 -21.03
CA LYS A 227 -1.86 6.66 -21.91
C LYS A 227 -3.28 6.62 -21.34
N ILE A 228 -3.43 6.37 -20.04
CA ILE A 228 -4.75 6.41 -19.38
C ILE A 228 -5.37 7.81 -19.46
N ILE A 229 -4.57 8.86 -19.20
CA ILE A 229 -5.05 10.24 -19.32
C ILE A 229 -5.47 10.56 -20.76
N GLU A 230 -4.74 10.07 -21.77
CA GLU A 230 -5.08 10.24 -23.17
C GLU A 230 -6.38 9.53 -23.53
N THR A 231 -6.51 8.25 -23.20
CA THR A 231 -7.68 7.41 -23.49
C THR A 231 -8.95 7.93 -22.79
N HIS A 232 -8.84 8.32 -21.52
CA HIS A 232 -9.99 8.70 -20.69
C HIS A 232 -10.10 10.21 -20.45
N ARG A 233 -9.42 11.03 -21.26
CA ARG A 233 -9.31 12.49 -21.06
C ARG A 233 -10.65 13.15 -20.78
N GLU A 234 -11.63 12.93 -21.65
CA GLU A 234 -12.94 13.57 -21.56
C GLU A 234 -13.75 13.02 -20.39
N GLU A 235 -13.63 11.72 -20.10
CA GLU A 235 -14.27 11.10 -18.94
C GLU A 235 -13.75 11.70 -17.63
N ILE A 236 -12.43 11.86 -17.53
CA ILE A 236 -11.75 12.47 -16.38
C ILE A 236 -12.20 13.92 -16.20
N ILE A 237 -12.18 14.71 -17.28
CA ILE A 237 -12.60 16.11 -17.20
C ILE A 237 -14.09 16.21 -16.84
N SER A 238 -14.93 15.27 -17.28
CA SER A 238 -16.38 15.30 -17.06
C SER A 238 -16.89 14.68 -15.78
N LYS A 239 -16.04 14.07 -14.94
CA LYS A 239 -16.51 13.53 -13.65
C LYS A 239 -17.22 14.56 -12.80
N SER A 240 -18.38 14.18 -12.25
CA SER A 240 -19.20 15.05 -11.42
C SER A 240 -18.61 15.24 -10.02
N PHE A 241 -18.71 16.47 -9.50
CA PHE A 241 -18.31 16.86 -8.15
C PHE A 241 -19.52 17.17 -7.24
N GLU A 242 -20.74 16.82 -7.66
CA GLU A 242 -21.98 17.23 -6.97
C GLU A 242 -22.05 16.70 -5.53
N LYS A 243 -21.56 15.48 -5.27
CA LYS A 243 -21.70 14.80 -3.96
C LYS A 243 -20.37 14.23 -3.44
N ILE A 244 -19.32 15.04 -3.45
CA ILE A 244 -18.00 14.64 -2.96
C ILE A 244 -17.51 15.58 -1.86
N SER A 245 -16.60 15.12 -1.02
CA SER A 245 -15.89 15.97 -0.06
C SER A 245 -14.73 16.72 -0.73
N LEU A 246 -14.19 17.74 -0.07
CA LEU A 246 -12.95 18.39 -0.52
C LEU A 246 -11.79 17.38 -0.55
N ARG A 247 -11.81 16.37 0.33
CA ARG A 247 -10.79 15.34 0.39
C ARG A 247 -10.80 14.44 -0.83
N ASP A 248 -11.98 14.03 -1.28
CA ASP A 248 -12.17 13.23 -2.49
C ASP A 248 -11.73 14.00 -3.74
N ALA A 249 -12.13 15.28 -3.83
CA ALA A 249 -11.69 16.18 -4.88
C ALA A 249 -10.16 16.32 -4.89
N GLY A 250 -9.55 16.42 -3.71
CA GLY A 250 -8.10 16.51 -3.55
C GLY A 250 -7.37 15.28 -4.04
N TRP A 251 -7.80 14.08 -3.66
CA TRP A 251 -7.23 12.83 -4.16
C TRP A 251 -7.29 12.76 -5.68
N TYR A 252 -8.42 13.16 -6.26
CA TYR A 252 -8.62 13.17 -7.70
C TYR A 252 -7.69 14.14 -8.43
N ILE A 253 -7.64 15.39 -7.97
CA ILE A 253 -6.77 16.42 -8.56
C ILE A 253 -5.30 16.00 -8.43
N CYS A 254 -4.87 15.49 -7.28
CA CYS A 254 -3.50 15.03 -7.06
C CYS A 254 -3.13 13.85 -7.97
N GLY A 255 -4.01 12.86 -8.12
CA GLY A 255 -3.77 11.72 -9.01
C GLY A 255 -3.57 12.13 -10.47
N ILE A 256 -4.42 13.04 -10.97
CA ILE A 256 -4.29 13.57 -12.33
C ILE A 256 -3.03 14.43 -12.45
N LEU A 257 -2.78 15.30 -11.48
CA LEU A 257 -1.63 16.21 -11.47
C LEU A 257 -0.29 15.47 -11.47
N ALA A 258 -0.23 14.31 -10.82
CA ALA A 258 0.95 13.46 -10.81
C ALA A 258 1.31 12.92 -12.20
N ILE A 259 0.37 12.96 -13.16
CA ILE A 259 0.55 12.45 -14.53
C ILE A 259 0.52 13.59 -15.56
N ASP A 260 -0.55 14.40 -15.59
CA ASP A 260 -0.78 15.46 -16.58
C ASP A 260 -1.27 16.76 -15.92
N PHE A 261 -0.33 17.70 -15.77
CA PHE A 261 -0.56 19.05 -15.26
C PHE A 261 -1.67 19.81 -16.03
N LYS A 262 -1.74 19.68 -17.35
CA LYS A 262 -2.72 20.42 -18.17
C LYS A 262 -4.13 19.88 -17.97
N VAL A 263 -4.29 18.58 -17.83
CA VAL A 263 -5.61 17.97 -17.54
C VAL A 263 -6.07 18.33 -16.14
N ALA A 264 -5.18 18.30 -15.15
CA ALA A 264 -5.52 18.74 -13.79
C ALA A 264 -6.02 20.20 -13.76
N LEU A 265 -5.41 21.10 -14.55
CA LEU A 265 -5.90 22.47 -14.69
C LEU A 265 -7.30 22.53 -15.32
N LYS A 266 -7.56 21.76 -16.38
CA LYS A 266 -8.88 21.71 -17.02
C LYS A 266 -9.97 21.22 -16.06
N VAL A 267 -9.67 20.23 -15.22
CA VAL A 267 -10.57 19.74 -14.16
C VAL A 267 -10.90 20.85 -13.16
N ILE A 268 -9.90 21.60 -12.70
CA ILE A 268 -10.12 22.72 -11.78
C ILE A 268 -10.98 23.81 -12.43
N GLU A 269 -10.71 24.18 -13.69
CA GLU A 269 -11.50 25.21 -14.37
C GLU A 269 -12.95 24.77 -14.53
N LYS A 270 -13.18 23.53 -14.93
CA LYS A 270 -14.53 22.99 -15.11
C LYS A 270 -15.31 22.94 -13.81
N HIS A 271 -14.67 22.55 -12.71
CA HIS A 271 -15.31 22.41 -11.41
C HIS A 271 -15.06 23.59 -10.47
N ARG A 272 -14.70 24.76 -11.01
CA ARG A 272 -14.26 25.93 -10.23
C ARG A 272 -15.28 26.34 -9.17
N GLU A 273 -16.55 26.45 -9.55
CA GLU A 273 -17.62 26.82 -8.63
C GLU A 273 -17.79 25.78 -7.52
N ARG A 274 -17.84 24.50 -7.88
CA ARG A 274 -18.01 23.44 -6.87
C ARG A 274 -16.83 23.35 -5.91
N ILE A 275 -15.59 23.46 -6.41
CA ILE A 275 -14.38 23.51 -5.57
C ILE A 275 -14.43 24.72 -4.63
N SER A 276 -14.90 25.88 -5.12
CA SER A 276 -15.08 27.08 -4.29
C SER A 276 -16.03 26.82 -3.12
N ASN A 277 -17.17 26.17 -3.38
CA ASN A 277 -18.13 25.82 -2.33
C ASN A 277 -17.54 24.80 -1.35
N LEU A 278 -16.86 23.76 -1.85
CA LEU A 278 -16.17 22.77 -1.01
C LEU A 278 -15.14 23.43 -0.07
N LEU A 279 -14.36 24.38 -0.57
CA LEU A 279 -13.40 25.14 0.26
C LEU A 279 -14.11 25.95 1.36
N LYS A 280 -15.26 26.55 1.05
CA LYS A 280 -16.06 27.30 2.05
C LYS A 280 -16.65 26.38 3.12
N GLU A 281 -17.12 25.20 2.71
CA GLU A 281 -17.79 24.21 3.59
C GLU A 281 -16.80 23.40 4.44
N SER A 282 -15.55 23.26 4.01
CA SER A 282 -14.58 22.36 4.66
C SER A 282 -13.88 22.96 5.89
N SER A 283 -13.28 22.08 6.68
CA SER A 283 -12.43 22.47 7.81
C SER A 283 -11.09 23.07 7.33
N LEU A 284 -10.44 23.88 8.17
CA LEU A 284 -9.08 24.37 7.87
C LEU A 284 -8.10 23.21 7.66
N LYS A 285 -8.24 22.14 8.44
CA LYS A 285 -7.41 20.93 8.34
C LYS A 285 -7.51 20.26 6.96
N ASP A 286 -8.70 20.22 6.37
CA ASP A 286 -8.88 19.63 5.03
C ASP A 286 -8.29 20.53 3.93
N ILE A 287 -8.40 21.85 4.08
CA ILE A 287 -7.77 22.82 3.17
C ILE A 287 -6.25 22.71 3.25
N GLU A 288 -5.69 22.66 4.46
CA GLU A 288 -4.25 22.46 4.68
C GLU A 288 -3.78 21.14 4.07
N TRP A 289 -4.50 20.04 4.32
CA TRP A 289 -4.20 18.75 3.71
C TRP A 289 -4.18 18.84 2.18
N LEU A 290 -5.21 19.42 1.57
CA LEU A 290 -5.30 19.57 0.11
C LEU A 290 -4.10 20.35 -0.46
N LEU A 291 -3.80 21.51 0.14
CA LEU A 291 -2.72 22.37 -0.33
C LEU A 291 -1.34 21.75 -0.12
N SER A 292 -1.19 20.94 0.94
CA SER A 292 0.03 20.19 1.22
C SER A 292 0.19 19.03 0.22
N SER A 293 -0.87 18.28 -0.04
CA SER A 293 -0.89 17.19 -1.03
C SER A 293 -0.60 17.69 -2.44
N ILE A 294 -1.26 18.77 -2.88
CA ILE A 294 -0.96 19.39 -4.18
C ILE A 294 0.49 19.88 -4.24
N GLY A 295 0.99 20.50 -3.17
CA GLY A 295 2.37 20.97 -3.08
C GLY A 295 3.40 19.85 -3.18
N GLY A 296 3.14 18.73 -2.51
CA GLY A 296 3.99 17.54 -2.54
C GLY A 296 4.07 16.92 -3.93
N VAL A 297 3.01 17.02 -4.74
CA VAL A 297 3.02 16.56 -6.14
C VAL A 297 3.65 17.61 -7.06
N ASN A 298 3.22 18.87 -6.99
CA ASN A 298 3.71 19.95 -7.84
C ASN A 298 3.55 21.35 -7.22
N ILE A 299 4.67 21.93 -6.77
CA ILE A 299 4.68 23.26 -6.13
C ILE A 299 4.16 24.39 -7.01
N LYS A 300 4.43 24.34 -8.33
CA LYS A 300 3.94 25.35 -9.28
C LYS A 300 2.42 25.30 -9.40
N PHE A 301 1.84 24.10 -9.41
CA PHE A 301 0.41 23.91 -9.43
C PHE A 301 -0.24 24.39 -8.12
N LYS A 302 0.37 24.12 -6.95
CA LYS A 302 -0.08 24.69 -5.66
C LYS A 302 -0.23 26.20 -5.74
N SER A 303 0.77 26.91 -6.27
CA SER A 303 0.72 28.37 -6.43
C SER A 303 -0.41 28.84 -7.37
N ILE A 304 -0.68 28.09 -8.45
CA ILE A 304 -1.80 28.39 -9.35
C ILE A 304 -3.14 28.16 -8.65
N PHE A 305 -3.26 27.05 -7.92
CA PHE A 305 -4.46 26.71 -7.14
C PHE A 305 -4.75 27.81 -6.10
N VAL A 306 -3.76 28.15 -5.27
CA VAL A 306 -3.88 29.20 -4.24
C VAL A 306 -4.26 30.53 -4.88
N ARG A 307 -3.66 30.90 -6.02
CA ARG A 307 -4.03 32.13 -6.73
C ARG A 307 -5.48 32.14 -7.20
N LYS A 308 -5.98 31.01 -7.71
CA LYS A 308 -7.36 30.89 -8.24
C LYS A 308 -8.42 30.97 -7.16
N PHE A 309 -8.11 30.51 -5.95
CA PHE A 309 -9.01 30.47 -4.81
C PHE A 309 -8.56 31.38 -3.65
N LYS A 310 -7.71 32.37 -3.94
CA LYS A 310 -7.03 33.22 -2.95
C LYS A 310 -8.02 33.84 -1.96
N ASP A 311 -9.08 34.44 -2.47
CA ASP A 311 -10.04 35.20 -1.65
C ASP A 311 -10.77 34.27 -0.67
N ILE A 312 -11.17 33.07 -1.13
CA ILE A 312 -11.84 32.06 -0.29
C ILE A 312 -10.88 31.52 0.76
N ILE A 313 -9.62 31.28 0.40
CA ILE A 313 -8.60 30.81 1.35
C ILE A 313 -8.36 31.89 2.43
N ILE A 314 -8.20 33.15 2.05
CA ILE A 314 -8.03 34.25 3.02
C ILE A 314 -9.26 34.37 3.91
N GLU A 315 -10.46 34.33 3.34
CA GLU A 315 -11.72 34.36 4.09
C GLU A 315 -11.77 33.25 5.15
N LYS A 316 -11.42 32.01 4.78
CA LYS A 316 -11.46 30.86 5.69
C LYS A 316 -10.45 30.96 6.84
N PHE A 317 -9.26 31.50 6.58
CA PHE A 317 -8.23 31.69 7.62
C PHE A 317 -8.38 33.02 8.40
N GLY A 318 -9.27 33.92 7.97
CA GLY A 318 -9.49 35.23 8.57
C GLY A 318 -8.43 36.28 8.18
N SER A 319 -7.16 35.89 8.07
CA SER A 319 -6.08 36.74 7.57
C SER A 319 -4.91 35.91 7.02
N VAL A 320 -3.98 36.56 6.33
CA VAL A 320 -2.75 35.91 5.84
C VAL A 320 -1.81 35.57 7.00
N GLU A 321 -1.86 36.34 8.08
CA GLU A 321 -1.04 36.18 9.29
C GLU A 321 -1.45 34.96 10.11
N ALA A 322 -2.72 34.55 10.02
CA ALA A 322 -3.24 33.36 10.70
C ALA A 322 -2.97 32.04 9.94
N MET A 323 -2.41 32.11 8.73
CA MET A 323 -2.09 30.93 7.93
C MET A 323 -0.77 30.26 8.36
N PRO A 324 -0.60 28.95 8.13
CA PRO A 324 0.71 28.30 8.18
C PRO A 324 1.72 29.06 7.32
N LYS A 325 2.97 29.19 7.82
CA LYS A 325 4.01 30.04 7.23
C LYS A 325 4.18 29.81 5.72
N GLU A 326 4.24 28.55 5.31
CA GLU A 326 4.39 28.16 3.90
C GLU A 326 3.22 28.62 3.02
N LEU A 327 1.99 28.57 3.54
CA LEU A 327 0.80 29.02 2.82
C LEU A 327 0.77 30.55 2.74
N ALA A 328 1.06 31.22 3.85
CA ALA A 328 1.14 32.67 3.91
C ALA A 328 2.14 33.21 2.88
N GLU A 329 3.30 32.56 2.73
CA GLU A 329 4.31 32.92 1.73
C GLU A 329 3.79 32.81 0.29
N VAL A 330 3.11 31.70 -0.06
CA VAL A 330 2.50 31.54 -1.39
C VAL A 330 1.43 32.61 -1.66
N VAL A 331 0.61 32.96 -0.66
CA VAL A 331 -0.45 33.97 -0.78
C VAL A 331 0.13 35.39 -0.94
N ARG A 332 1.20 35.73 -0.20
CA ARG A 332 1.91 37.02 -0.30
C ARG A 332 2.60 37.18 -1.65
N ASN A 333 3.23 36.12 -2.14
CA ASN A 333 3.95 36.12 -3.42
C ASN A 333 3.01 36.04 -4.64
N CYS A 334 1.69 35.93 -4.44
CA CYS A 334 0.74 36.04 -5.53
C CYS A 334 0.55 37.52 -5.89
N PRO A 335 0.88 37.94 -7.13
CA PRO A 335 0.69 39.33 -7.55
C PRO A 335 -0.76 39.72 -7.31
N GLN A 336 -0.96 40.85 -6.62
CA GLN A 336 -2.30 41.40 -6.48
C GLN A 336 -2.79 41.67 -7.90
N LYS A 337 -3.98 41.13 -8.25
CA LYS A 337 -4.68 41.65 -9.42
C LYS A 337 -4.86 43.14 -9.11
N SER A 338 -4.16 43.99 -9.86
CA SER A 338 -4.45 45.42 -9.83
C SER A 338 -5.96 45.55 -9.99
N PRO A 339 -6.64 46.30 -9.10
CA PRO A 339 -8.07 46.52 -9.25
C PRO A 339 -8.27 46.99 -10.69
N SER A 340 -9.07 46.25 -11.45
CA SER A 340 -9.42 46.64 -12.80
C SER A 340 -9.97 48.06 -12.69
N SER A 341 -9.20 49.03 -13.18
CA SER A 341 -9.60 50.42 -13.19
C SER A 341 -11.01 50.45 -13.74
N PRO A 342 -11.99 51.07 -13.05
CA PRO A 342 -13.33 51.18 -13.58
C PRO A 342 -13.18 51.74 -14.99
N ALA A 343 -13.72 51.03 -15.98
CA ALA A 343 -13.72 51.48 -17.36
C ALA A 343 -14.30 52.90 -17.33
N ALA A 344 -13.47 53.87 -17.71
CA ALA A 344 -13.93 55.23 -17.87
C ALA A 344 -15.08 55.18 -18.88
N SER A 345 -16.30 55.32 -18.38
CA SER A 345 -17.48 55.53 -19.18
C SER A 345 -17.27 56.84 -19.94
N CYS A 346 -17.01 56.75 -21.24
CA CYS A 346 -17.08 57.87 -22.17
C CYS A 346 -18.52 58.27 -22.42
#